data_AF-A0A1U7GDL2-F1
#
_entry.id   AF-A0A1U7GDL2-F1
#
_cell.length_a   1.000
_cell.length_b   1.000
_cell.length_c   1.000
_cell.angle_alpha   90.00
_cell.angle_beta   90.00
_cell.angle_gamma   90.00
#
_symmetry.space_group_name_H-M   'P 1'
#
loop_
_entity.id
_entity.type
_entity.pdbx_description
1 polymer ?
#
loop_
_entity_poly.entity_id
_entity_poly.type
_entity_poly.pdbx_seq_one_letter_code
_entity_poly.pdbx_strand_id
1 'polypeptide(L)'
;MKRQGGWVWSEAGVVLSRTKAGRALLALGAADRREIVVRLLKRAIGLERRFGASTAVVGAEEPDDDGCDGAEWRRRRTIVVLALNGMLKVQPTADDEVLGLMATWLVGAEHFSPTWYPFDEIVAAFEARFAAGATPAAEVVAAAVSLGGRFHATGRDDWRRLGNRLASLVGGAPDVRLAIDRAWAVAIRSELDAMPADHRDAWLRLLTFCQDSRAAKPTSPWIKTARVLLNAVGRGPFREAFARWLPQFEALPDELGSSRFESLPDHPCDIDLWKRLAWVVGMEGDPRTARLLSRLALASYRRLSGIGPRSAAVGNAALIALASMPCIEATAEIESFAKQVEFQKGRDQAAKILSARRSC
;
A
#
# COMPACT_ATOMS: atom_id res chain seq x y z
N MET A 1 20.03 -18.81 -37.89
CA MET A 1 18.62 -19.01 -38.29
C MET A 1 17.81 -17.82 -37.79
N LYS A 2 17.33 -16.98 -38.71
CA LYS A 2 16.47 -15.81 -38.42
C LYS A 2 15.16 -16.31 -37.80
N ARG A 3 14.76 -15.77 -36.65
CA ARG A 3 13.34 -15.70 -36.28
C ARG A 3 12.87 -14.26 -36.47
N GLN A 4 11.94 -14.13 -37.40
CA GLN A 4 11.22 -12.91 -37.75
C GLN A 4 10.18 -12.58 -36.66
N GLY A 5 9.95 -11.29 -36.43
CA GLY A 5 8.60 -10.79 -36.12
C GLY A 5 8.09 -10.84 -34.67
N GLY A 6 8.93 -10.63 -33.65
CA GLY A 6 8.45 -10.42 -32.28
C GLY A 6 8.91 -9.06 -31.76
N TRP A 7 7.97 -8.12 -31.53
CA TRP A 7 8.27 -6.86 -30.86
C TRP A 7 8.80 -7.14 -29.45
N VAL A 8 10.05 -6.79 -29.18
CA VAL A 8 10.65 -6.88 -27.84
C VAL A 8 10.14 -5.71 -27.01
N TRP A 9 8.97 -5.86 -26.42
CA TRP A 9 8.48 -4.93 -25.41
C TRP A 9 9.19 -5.25 -24.07
N SER A 10 9.96 -4.26 -23.58
CA SER A 10 9.89 -3.81 -22.18
C SER A 10 10.63 -4.51 -21.02
N GLU A 11 11.83 -5.04 -21.20
CA GLU A 11 12.75 -5.31 -20.05
C GLU A 11 14.06 -4.50 -20.08
N ALA A 12 14.40 -3.86 -21.20
CA ALA A 12 15.56 -2.99 -21.29
C ALA A 12 15.10 -1.53 -21.25
N GLY A 13 15.26 -0.87 -20.10
CA GLY A 13 15.15 0.58 -20.03
C GLY A 13 15.99 1.22 -21.15
N VAL A 14 15.44 2.21 -21.84
CA VAL A 14 16.15 2.84 -22.95
C VAL A 14 17.39 3.55 -22.42
N VAL A 15 18.55 2.96 -22.69
CA VAL A 15 19.85 3.56 -22.37
C VAL A 15 20.18 4.54 -23.48
N LEU A 16 19.92 5.83 -23.24
CA LEU A 16 20.10 6.90 -24.24
C LEU A 16 21.51 6.85 -24.88
N SER A 17 22.54 6.56 -24.10
CA SER A 17 23.93 6.49 -24.59
C SER A 17 24.18 5.41 -25.65
N ARG A 18 23.30 4.40 -25.77
CA ARG A 18 23.41 3.34 -26.78
C ARG A 18 22.97 3.77 -28.17
N THR A 19 22.25 4.88 -28.29
CA THR A 19 21.76 5.38 -29.59
C THR A 19 22.47 6.67 -30.01
N LYS A 20 22.61 6.91 -31.32
CA LYS A 20 23.18 8.16 -31.84
C LYS A 20 22.36 9.38 -31.38
N ALA A 21 21.03 9.28 -31.48
CA ALA A 21 20.12 10.33 -31.04
C ALA A 21 20.19 10.58 -29.53
N GLY A 22 20.23 9.53 -28.71
CA GLY A 22 20.35 9.68 -27.27
C GLY A 22 21.68 10.27 -26.83
N ARG A 23 22.81 9.92 -27.46
CA ARG A 23 24.10 10.60 -27.20
C ARG A 23 24.06 12.10 -27.55
N ALA A 24 23.39 12.46 -28.65
CA ALA A 24 23.21 13.86 -29.01
C ALA A 24 22.37 14.62 -27.96
N LEU A 25 21.28 14.01 -27.46
CA LEU A 25 20.46 14.58 -26.38
C LEU A 25 21.26 14.77 -25.08
N LEU A 26 22.12 13.81 -24.72
CA LEU A 26 22.94 13.88 -23.51
C LEU A 26 24.04 14.96 -23.59
N ALA A 27 24.51 15.28 -24.79
CA ALA A 27 25.55 16.29 -25.01
C ALA A 27 25.03 17.74 -24.90
N LEU A 28 23.71 17.95 -24.88
CA LEU A 28 23.09 19.27 -24.75
C LEU A 28 23.28 19.86 -23.35
N GLY A 29 23.18 21.18 -23.21
CA GLY A 29 23.20 21.85 -21.91
C GLY A 29 21.96 21.54 -21.05
N ALA A 30 22.03 21.78 -19.74
CA ALA A 30 20.93 21.48 -18.83
C ALA A 30 19.62 22.22 -19.19
N ALA A 31 19.72 23.48 -19.65
CA ALA A 31 18.58 24.27 -20.10
C ALA A 31 17.93 23.68 -21.36
N ASP A 32 18.73 23.31 -22.36
CA ASP A 32 18.24 22.69 -23.60
C ASP A 32 17.59 21.33 -23.33
N ARG A 33 18.17 20.53 -22.44
CA ARG A 33 17.58 19.26 -22.02
C ARG A 33 16.24 19.45 -21.31
N ARG A 34 16.13 20.45 -20.43
CA ARG A 34 14.85 20.82 -19.78
C ARG A 34 13.80 21.17 -20.84
N GLU A 35 14.13 22.02 -21.79
CA GLU A 35 13.21 22.44 -22.86
C GLU A 35 12.72 21.24 -23.69
N ILE A 36 13.63 20.30 -24.00
CA ILE A 36 13.26 19.06 -24.70
C ILE A 36 12.31 18.20 -23.84
N VAL A 37 12.56 18.06 -22.54
CA VAL A 37 11.67 17.32 -21.63
C VAL A 37 10.27 17.96 -21.61
N VAL A 38 10.18 19.29 -21.51
CA VAL A 38 8.89 20.01 -21.54
C VAL A 38 8.15 19.73 -22.85
N ARG A 39 8.83 19.82 -24.00
CA ARG A 39 8.22 19.55 -25.31
C ARG A 39 7.74 18.10 -25.43
N LEU A 40 8.55 17.16 -24.98
CA LEU A 40 8.21 15.74 -24.99
C LEU A 40 7.02 15.44 -24.07
N LEU A 41 6.96 16.03 -22.86
CA LEU A 41 5.83 15.86 -21.94
C LEU A 41 4.53 16.43 -22.53
N LYS A 42 4.57 17.65 -23.07
CA LYS A 42 3.41 18.26 -23.76
C LYS A 42 2.93 17.37 -24.92
N ARG A 43 3.86 16.80 -25.70
CA ARG A 43 3.53 15.85 -26.77
C ARG A 43 2.94 14.55 -26.23
N ALA A 44 3.48 14.00 -25.15
CA ALA A 44 3.00 12.78 -24.53
C ALA A 44 1.58 12.93 -23.99
N ILE A 45 1.29 13.99 -23.25
CA ILE A 45 -0.06 14.32 -22.75
C ILE A 45 -1.07 14.38 -23.91
N GLY A 46 -0.71 15.05 -25.00
CA GLY A 46 -1.56 15.12 -26.19
C GLY A 46 -1.81 13.75 -26.85
N LEU A 47 -0.83 12.85 -26.79
CA LEU A 47 -0.97 11.49 -27.32
C LEU A 47 -1.80 10.60 -26.38
N GLU A 48 -1.66 10.68 -25.06
CA GLU A 48 -2.47 9.92 -24.10
C GLU A 48 -3.96 10.28 -24.19
N ARG A 49 -4.31 11.57 -24.34
CA ARG A 49 -5.71 12.00 -24.51
C ARG A 49 -6.37 11.40 -25.74
N ARG A 50 -5.62 11.27 -26.84
CA ARG A 50 -6.11 10.64 -28.08
C ARG A 50 -6.30 9.13 -27.94
N PHE A 51 -5.45 8.48 -27.13
CA PHE A 51 -5.60 7.05 -26.83
C PHE A 51 -6.88 6.78 -26.04
N GLY A 52 -7.08 7.48 -24.91
CA GLY A 52 -8.27 7.28 -24.08
C GLY A 52 -9.58 7.64 -24.77
N ALA A 53 -9.58 8.62 -25.68
CA ALA A 53 -10.74 8.92 -26.52
C ALA A 53 -11.04 7.80 -27.54
N SER A 54 -10.02 7.09 -28.00
CA SER A 54 -10.18 5.98 -28.95
C SER A 54 -10.70 4.71 -28.26
N THR A 55 -10.39 4.49 -26.99
CA THR A 55 -10.81 3.30 -26.24
C THR A 55 -12.17 3.46 -25.56
N ALA A 56 -12.58 4.68 -25.20
CA ALA A 56 -13.91 4.97 -24.66
C ALA A 56 -15.07 4.79 -25.67
N VAL A 57 -14.77 4.69 -26.96
CA VAL A 57 -15.76 4.44 -28.04
C VAL A 57 -16.03 2.93 -28.24
N VAL A 58 -15.32 2.04 -27.54
CA VAL A 58 -15.37 0.58 -27.73
C VAL A 58 -16.55 -0.05 -26.97
N GLY A 59 -17.75 0.32 -27.41
CA GLY A 59 -18.92 -0.56 -27.53
C GLY A 59 -19.40 -0.67 -28.99
N ALA A 60 -18.83 0.12 -29.91
CA ALA A 60 -18.82 -0.19 -31.33
C ALA A 60 -17.67 -1.16 -31.59
N GLU A 61 -17.88 -2.13 -32.49
CA GLU A 61 -16.84 -3.02 -33.02
C GLU A 61 -15.51 -2.26 -33.16
N GLU A 62 -14.40 -2.87 -32.71
CA GLU A 62 -13.07 -2.35 -33.02
C GLU A 62 -13.09 -1.98 -34.50
N PRO A 63 -12.85 -0.71 -34.88
CA PRO A 63 -12.88 -0.37 -36.28
C PRO A 63 -11.81 -1.23 -36.93
N ASP A 64 -12.27 -2.10 -37.84
CA ASP A 64 -11.41 -2.91 -38.67
C ASP A 64 -10.30 -2.02 -39.21
N ASP A 65 -9.11 -2.59 -39.15
CA ASP A 65 -7.81 -2.02 -39.49
C ASP A 65 -7.78 -1.44 -40.90
N ASP A 66 -8.26 -0.20 -41.08
CA ASP A 66 -8.13 0.56 -42.33
C ASP A 66 -7.47 1.92 -42.08
N GLY A 67 -6.16 1.90 -41.82
CA GLY A 67 -5.34 3.09 -41.99
C GLY A 67 -4.00 3.05 -41.24
N CYS A 68 -2.93 3.40 -41.96
CA CYS A 68 -1.58 3.63 -41.44
C CYS A 68 -1.50 4.49 -40.16
N ASP A 69 -2.55 5.23 -39.83
CA ASP A 69 -2.60 6.22 -38.74
C ASP A 69 -2.60 5.57 -37.33
N GLY A 70 -3.25 4.41 -37.14
CA GLY A 70 -3.29 3.75 -35.81
C GLY A 70 -1.96 3.11 -35.39
N ALA A 71 -1.28 2.44 -36.33
CA ALA A 71 0.04 1.86 -36.11
C ALA A 71 1.13 2.94 -36.01
N GLU A 72 1.04 4.00 -36.83
CA GLU A 72 1.95 5.13 -36.78
C GLU A 72 1.79 5.92 -35.47
N TRP A 73 0.55 6.19 -35.05
CA TRP A 73 0.25 6.84 -33.78
C TRP A 73 0.81 6.05 -32.58
N ARG A 74 0.58 4.73 -32.53
CA ARG A 74 1.16 3.84 -31.49
C ARG A 74 2.68 3.92 -31.49
N ARG A 75 3.31 3.90 -32.66
CA ARG A 75 4.76 4.02 -32.80
C ARG A 75 5.28 5.36 -32.30
N ARG A 76 4.61 6.47 -32.65
CA ARG A 76 4.94 7.83 -32.20
C ARG A 76 4.82 7.95 -30.67
N ARG A 77 3.74 7.41 -30.09
CA ARG A 77 3.57 7.33 -28.62
C ARG A 77 4.73 6.58 -27.98
N THR A 78 5.02 5.37 -28.44
CA THR A 78 6.13 4.56 -27.91
C THR A 78 7.46 5.31 -27.96
N ILE A 79 7.81 5.94 -29.08
CA ILE A 79 9.07 6.70 -29.20
C ILE A 79 9.14 7.85 -28.20
N VAL A 80 8.06 8.62 -28.05
CA VAL A 80 8.01 9.76 -27.13
C VAL A 80 8.14 9.29 -25.68
N VAL A 81 7.41 8.24 -25.28
CA VAL A 81 7.45 7.70 -23.92
C VAL A 81 8.84 7.14 -23.59
N LEU A 82 9.46 6.42 -24.53
CA LEU A 82 10.81 5.88 -24.37
C LEU A 82 11.88 6.97 -24.25
N ALA A 83 11.79 8.02 -25.07
CA ALA A 83 12.69 9.18 -24.99
C ALA A 83 12.53 9.90 -23.64
N LEU A 84 11.30 10.12 -23.18
CA LEU A 84 11.01 10.69 -21.86
C LEU A 84 11.61 9.84 -20.73
N ASN A 85 11.35 8.53 -20.73
CA ASN A 85 11.87 7.63 -19.70
C ASN A 85 13.40 7.69 -19.62
N GLY A 86 14.08 7.66 -20.77
CA GLY A 86 15.53 7.81 -20.83
C GLY A 86 16.02 9.17 -20.31
N MET A 87 15.35 10.27 -20.65
CA MET A 87 15.74 11.61 -20.21
C MET A 87 15.52 11.82 -18.72
N LEU A 88 14.39 11.36 -18.17
CA LEU A 88 14.06 11.51 -16.75
C LEU A 88 14.96 10.69 -15.84
N LYS A 89 15.46 9.55 -16.31
CA LYS A 89 16.47 8.74 -15.58
C LYS A 89 17.83 9.43 -15.48
N VAL A 90 18.19 10.22 -16.48
CA VAL A 90 19.47 10.93 -16.48
C VAL A 90 19.37 12.26 -15.73
N GLN A 91 18.22 12.92 -15.82
CA GLN A 91 17.99 14.21 -15.18
C GLN A 91 16.55 14.33 -14.68
N PRO A 92 16.25 13.80 -13.47
CA PRO A 92 15.00 14.10 -12.80
C PRO A 92 14.99 15.60 -12.48
N THR A 93 14.17 16.35 -13.21
CA THR A 93 14.10 17.81 -13.05
C THR A 93 13.04 18.13 -12.01
N ALA A 94 13.45 18.71 -10.89
CA ALA A 94 12.57 19.09 -9.77
C ALA A 94 11.88 20.46 -9.98
N ASP A 95 11.70 20.87 -11.23
CA ASP A 95 11.12 22.17 -11.61
C ASP A 95 9.58 22.12 -11.58
N ASP A 96 8.94 23.16 -11.04
CA ASP A 96 7.49 23.19 -10.80
C ASP A 96 6.66 22.98 -12.09
N GLU A 97 7.07 23.54 -13.24
CA GLU A 97 6.41 23.31 -14.54
C GLU A 97 6.53 21.85 -14.95
N VAL A 98 7.74 21.30 -14.84
CA VAL A 98 8.04 19.92 -15.25
C VAL A 98 7.28 18.92 -14.39
N LEU A 99 7.22 19.13 -13.07
CA LEU A 99 6.48 18.28 -12.14
C LEU A 99 4.97 18.29 -12.42
N GLY A 100 4.39 19.47 -12.69
CA GLY A 100 2.99 19.58 -13.08
C GLY A 100 2.68 18.82 -14.38
N LEU A 101 3.56 18.90 -15.37
CA LEU A 101 3.43 18.16 -16.63
C LEU A 101 3.58 16.65 -16.44
N MET A 102 4.53 16.19 -15.61
CA MET A 102 4.70 14.78 -15.28
C MET A 102 3.46 14.18 -14.61
N ALA A 103 2.90 14.88 -13.61
CA ALA A 103 1.69 14.45 -12.94
C ALA A 103 0.50 14.40 -13.91
N THR A 104 0.32 15.44 -14.74
CA THR A 104 -0.74 15.47 -15.75
C THR A 104 -0.63 14.29 -16.73
N TRP A 105 0.59 13.98 -17.17
CA TRP A 105 0.85 12.86 -18.07
C TRP A 105 0.49 11.52 -17.44
N LEU A 106 0.91 11.28 -16.19
CA LEU A 106 0.66 10.04 -15.47
C LEU A 106 -0.80 9.85 -15.03
N VAL A 107 -1.45 10.91 -14.56
CA VAL A 107 -2.87 10.87 -14.15
C VAL A 107 -3.76 10.56 -15.36
N GLY A 108 -3.44 11.12 -16.53
CA GLY A 108 -4.14 10.84 -17.78
C GLY A 108 -3.74 9.55 -18.49
N ALA A 109 -2.78 8.78 -17.95
CA ALA A 109 -2.32 7.55 -18.58
C ALA A 109 -3.35 6.42 -18.42
N GLU A 110 -3.79 5.88 -19.54
CA GLU A 110 -4.72 4.74 -19.56
C GLU A 110 -4.05 3.44 -19.09
N HIS A 111 -2.88 3.12 -19.64
CA HIS A 111 -2.09 1.95 -19.27
C HIS A 111 -1.06 2.27 -18.17
N PHE A 112 -1.53 2.62 -16.99
CA PHE A 112 -0.69 2.99 -15.84
C PHE A 112 0.22 1.82 -15.40
N SER A 113 1.50 1.81 -15.80
CA SER A 113 2.44 0.71 -15.53
C SER A 113 3.91 1.17 -15.46
N PRO A 114 4.75 0.62 -14.55
CA PRO A 114 6.17 0.97 -14.43
C PRO A 114 6.99 0.49 -15.63
N THR A 115 6.43 -0.43 -16.43
CA THR A 115 6.96 -0.86 -17.71
C THR A 115 7.03 0.30 -18.71
N TRP A 116 6.07 1.23 -18.62
CA TRP A 116 5.90 2.35 -19.53
C TRP A 116 6.41 3.66 -18.96
N TYR A 117 6.24 3.86 -17.66
CA TYR A 117 6.51 5.15 -17.03
C TYR A 117 7.53 5.05 -15.90
N PRO A 118 8.41 6.05 -15.77
CA PRO A 118 9.42 6.09 -14.73
C PRO A 118 8.82 6.58 -13.40
N PHE A 119 8.00 5.74 -12.77
CA PHE A 119 7.24 6.10 -11.57
C PHE A 119 8.14 6.56 -10.42
N ASP A 120 9.18 5.79 -10.10
CA ASP A 120 10.09 6.09 -8.99
C ASP A 120 10.87 7.39 -9.22
N GLU A 121 11.33 7.63 -10.45
CA GLU A 121 12.07 8.84 -10.81
C GLU A 121 11.18 10.10 -10.73
N ILE A 122 9.91 9.97 -11.11
CA ILE A 122 8.93 11.06 -10.99
C ILE A 122 8.66 11.36 -9.50
N VAL A 123 8.40 10.34 -8.68
CA VAL A 123 8.20 10.55 -7.23
C VAL A 123 9.44 11.14 -6.56
N ALA A 124 10.64 10.68 -6.91
CA ALA A 124 11.88 11.24 -6.41
C ALA A 124 12.07 12.72 -6.78
N ALA A 125 11.60 13.14 -7.97
CA ALA A 125 11.64 14.54 -8.38
C ALA A 125 10.71 15.43 -7.52
N PHE A 126 9.52 14.92 -7.14
CA PHE A 126 8.65 15.59 -6.16
C PHE A 126 9.34 15.68 -4.79
N GLU A 127 9.90 14.59 -4.28
CA GLU A 127 10.60 14.59 -2.99
C GLU A 127 11.76 15.61 -2.97
N ALA A 128 12.56 15.65 -4.04
CA ALA A 128 13.64 16.62 -4.19
C ALA A 128 13.13 18.07 -4.17
N ARG A 129 11.99 18.35 -4.83
CA ARG A 129 11.42 19.70 -4.87
C ARG A 129 10.90 20.15 -3.51
N PHE A 130 10.23 19.26 -2.77
CA PHE A 130 9.73 19.55 -1.43
C PHE A 130 10.86 19.67 -0.39
N ALA A 131 11.98 18.96 -0.61
CA ALA A 131 13.17 19.05 0.24
C ALA A 131 14.00 20.33 0.03
N ALA A 132 13.84 21.04 -1.10
CA ALA A 132 14.64 22.22 -1.46
C ALA A 132 14.38 23.48 -0.58
N GLY A 133 13.57 23.37 0.49
CA GLY A 133 13.36 24.41 1.50
C GLY A 133 12.43 25.56 1.10
N ALA A 134 12.37 25.90 -0.19
CA ALA A 134 11.39 26.83 -0.72
C ALA A 134 10.02 26.15 -0.83
N THR A 135 8.94 26.82 -0.40
CA THR A 135 7.58 26.30 -0.52
C THR A 135 7.25 25.99 -1.99
N PRO A 136 6.79 24.76 -2.31
CA PRO A 136 6.30 24.42 -3.64
C PRO A 136 5.10 25.30 -4.03
N ALA A 137 4.98 25.61 -5.33
CA ALA A 137 3.79 26.28 -5.84
C ALA A 137 2.52 25.44 -5.56
N ALA A 138 1.36 26.08 -5.39
CA ALA A 138 0.12 25.41 -5.03
C ALA A 138 -0.28 24.34 -6.06
N GLU A 139 0.04 24.58 -7.34
CA GLU A 139 -0.18 23.67 -8.45
C GLU A 139 0.65 22.39 -8.33
N VAL A 140 1.87 22.48 -7.78
CA VAL A 140 2.75 21.33 -7.53
C VAL A 140 2.24 20.50 -6.37
N VAL A 141 1.72 21.15 -5.32
CA VAL A 141 1.03 20.48 -4.21
C VAL A 141 -0.20 19.71 -4.74
N ALA A 142 -1.04 20.36 -5.54
CA ALA A 142 -2.20 19.73 -6.16
C ALA A 142 -1.82 18.57 -7.10
N ALA A 143 -0.72 18.72 -7.86
CA ALA A 143 -0.17 17.67 -8.71
C ALA A 143 0.28 16.44 -7.91
N ALA A 144 0.97 16.65 -6.77
CA ALA A 144 1.39 15.57 -5.88
C ALA A 144 0.18 14.83 -5.29
N VAL A 145 -0.86 15.56 -4.86
CA VAL A 145 -2.13 14.98 -4.36
C VAL A 145 -2.80 14.13 -5.45
N SER A 146 -2.98 14.70 -6.64
CA SER A 146 -3.67 14.02 -7.76
C SER A 146 -2.93 12.75 -8.19
N LEU A 147 -1.61 12.82 -8.34
CA LEU A 147 -0.79 11.69 -8.69
C LEU A 147 -0.76 10.63 -7.58
N GLY A 148 -0.69 11.05 -6.32
CA GLY A 148 -0.79 10.16 -5.16
C GLY A 148 -2.10 9.37 -5.16
N GLY A 149 -3.23 10.07 -5.34
CA GLY A 149 -4.54 9.44 -5.47
C GLY A 149 -4.64 8.47 -6.65
N ARG A 150 -4.00 8.78 -7.79
CA ARG A 150 -3.93 7.85 -8.93
C ARG A 150 -3.20 6.56 -8.57
N PHE A 151 -2.05 6.65 -7.89
CA PHE A 151 -1.33 5.48 -7.39
C PHE A 151 -2.18 4.66 -6.41
N HIS A 152 -2.90 5.31 -5.49
CA HIS A 152 -3.79 4.64 -4.53
C HIS A 152 -4.94 3.89 -5.19
N ALA A 153 -5.61 4.50 -6.17
CA ALA A 153 -6.77 3.94 -6.87
C ALA A 153 -6.50 2.60 -7.57
N THR A 154 -5.23 2.27 -7.84
CA THR A 154 -4.85 1.02 -8.52
C THR A 154 -4.96 -0.24 -7.67
N GLY A 155 -4.98 -0.11 -6.33
CA GLY A 155 -5.01 -1.26 -5.43
C GLY A 155 -3.73 -2.09 -5.35
N ARG A 156 -2.63 -1.69 -6.01
CA ARG A 156 -1.36 -2.44 -6.03
C ARG A 156 -0.40 -1.98 -4.94
N ASP A 157 0.15 -2.91 -4.15
CA ASP A 157 0.99 -2.60 -2.98
C ASP A 157 2.30 -1.87 -3.31
N ASP A 158 2.93 -2.16 -4.44
CA ASP A 158 4.10 -1.45 -4.93
C ASP A 158 3.78 -0.01 -5.32
N TRP A 159 2.62 0.23 -5.92
CA TRP A 159 2.21 1.55 -6.40
C TRP A 159 1.63 2.43 -5.28
N ARG A 160 0.88 1.87 -4.33
CA ARG A 160 0.44 2.65 -3.16
C ARG A 160 1.61 3.18 -2.33
N ARG A 161 2.75 2.48 -2.28
CA ARG A 161 3.96 3.01 -1.61
C ARG A 161 4.44 4.31 -2.25
N LEU A 162 4.33 4.42 -3.57
CA LEU A 162 4.61 5.66 -4.30
C LEU A 162 3.58 6.75 -3.98
N GLY A 163 2.29 6.38 -3.90
CA GLY A 163 1.24 7.30 -3.46
C GLY A 163 1.44 7.81 -2.02
N ASN A 164 1.85 6.95 -1.09
CA ASN A 164 2.14 7.32 0.30
C ASN A 164 3.34 8.26 0.41
N ARG A 165 4.38 8.06 -0.42
CA ARG A 165 5.52 8.99 -0.52
C ARG A 165 5.07 10.37 -0.97
N LEU A 166 4.15 10.47 -1.93
CA LEU A 166 3.61 11.77 -2.36
C LEU A 166 2.67 12.40 -1.31
N ALA A 167 1.83 11.59 -0.66
CA ALA A 167 0.92 12.07 0.38
C ALA A 167 1.69 12.69 1.56
N SER A 168 2.78 12.06 2.00
CA SER A 168 3.57 12.57 3.12
C SER A 168 4.22 13.93 2.83
N LEU A 169 4.54 14.24 1.56
CA LEU A 169 5.09 15.54 1.16
C LEU A 169 4.11 16.69 1.37
N VAL A 170 2.82 16.43 1.16
CA VAL A 170 1.75 17.45 1.21
C VAL A 170 1.01 17.47 2.56
N GLY A 171 1.57 16.81 3.58
CA GLY A 171 0.90 16.66 4.88
C GLY A 171 -0.33 15.74 4.87
N GLY A 172 -0.53 15.01 3.77
CA GLY A 172 -1.51 13.94 3.70
C GLY A 172 -1.02 12.74 4.51
N ALA A 173 -1.74 12.39 5.56
CA ALA A 173 -1.47 11.16 6.29
C ALA A 173 -1.70 9.94 5.36
N PRO A 174 -0.90 8.88 5.48
CA PRO A 174 -1.06 7.68 4.65
C PRO A 174 -2.46 7.07 4.85
N ASP A 175 -3.11 6.67 3.75
CA ASP A 175 -4.42 6.02 3.82
C ASP A 175 -4.26 4.58 4.32
N VAL A 176 -5.02 4.23 5.35
CA VAL A 176 -5.03 2.88 5.93
C VAL A 176 -5.95 2.02 5.08
N ARG A 177 -5.44 0.86 4.65
CA ARG A 177 -6.13 -0.13 3.80
C ARG A 177 -7.21 -0.87 4.60
N LEU A 178 -8.32 -0.21 4.89
CA LEU A 178 -9.45 -0.79 5.63
C LEU A 178 -10.48 -1.36 4.66
N ALA A 179 -10.92 -2.59 4.87
CA ALA A 179 -12.01 -3.18 4.10
C ALA A 179 -13.29 -2.32 4.22
N ILE A 180 -13.96 -2.07 3.10
CA ILE A 180 -15.16 -1.20 3.07
C ILE A 180 -16.37 -1.90 3.70
N ASP A 181 -16.37 -3.24 3.70
CA ASP A 181 -17.51 -4.09 4.03
C ASP A 181 -17.41 -4.72 5.43
N ARG A 182 -16.29 -4.58 6.14
CA ARG A 182 -16.10 -5.16 7.48
C ARG A 182 -16.57 -4.22 8.59
N ALA A 183 -17.40 -4.71 9.51
CA ALA A 183 -17.87 -3.95 10.66
C ALA A 183 -16.72 -3.28 11.45
N TRP A 184 -15.70 -4.06 11.80
CA TRP A 184 -14.52 -3.54 12.51
C TRP A 184 -13.77 -2.46 11.72
N ALA A 185 -13.72 -2.58 10.39
CA ALA A 185 -13.03 -1.63 9.53
C ALA A 185 -13.81 -0.32 9.38
N VAL A 186 -15.14 -0.41 9.28
CA VAL A 186 -16.06 0.73 9.35
C VAL A 186 -15.92 1.46 10.68
N ALA A 187 -15.83 0.75 11.81
CA ALA A 187 -15.61 1.40 13.10
C ALA A 187 -14.25 2.08 13.22
N ILE A 188 -13.16 1.44 12.76
CA ILE A 188 -11.85 2.10 12.72
C ILE A 188 -11.93 3.38 11.89
N ARG A 189 -12.54 3.34 10.71
CA ARG A 189 -12.66 4.51 9.84
C ARG A 189 -13.50 5.61 10.48
N SER A 190 -14.65 5.27 11.05
CA SER A 190 -15.49 6.22 11.77
C SER A 190 -14.78 6.85 12.97
N GLU A 191 -13.98 6.09 13.71
CA GLU A 191 -13.18 6.62 14.81
C GLU A 191 -12.09 7.57 14.30
N LEU A 192 -11.37 7.21 13.23
CA LEU A 192 -10.36 8.06 12.60
C LEU A 192 -10.95 9.38 12.07
N ASP A 193 -12.11 9.33 11.43
CA ASP A 193 -12.77 10.52 10.86
C ASP A 193 -13.25 11.50 11.95
N ALA A 194 -13.62 10.97 13.13
CA ALA A 194 -14.02 11.77 14.29
C ALA A 194 -12.83 12.35 15.09
N MET A 195 -11.60 11.91 14.84
CA MET A 195 -10.43 12.34 15.60
C MET A 195 -9.91 13.72 15.15
N PRO A 196 -9.40 14.54 16.09
CA PRO A 196 -8.60 15.73 15.75
C PRO A 196 -7.39 15.36 14.88
N ALA A 197 -6.96 16.28 14.00
CA ALA A 197 -5.95 16.02 12.98
C ALA A 197 -4.64 15.41 13.53
N ASP A 198 -4.11 15.94 14.63
CA ASP A 198 -2.85 15.48 15.22
C ASP A 198 -2.96 14.05 15.79
N HIS A 199 -4.07 13.74 16.47
CA HIS A 199 -4.34 12.39 16.95
C HIS A 199 -4.56 11.41 15.80
N ARG A 200 -5.30 11.86 14.77
CA ARG A 200 -5.56 11.07 13.57
C ARG A 200 -4.25 10.71 12.85
N ASP A 201 -3.30 11.63 12.71
CA ASP A 201 -2.01 11.34 12.07
C ASP A 201 -1.21 10.27 12.85
N ALA A 202 -1.16 10.37 14.17
CA ALA A 202 -0.50 9.37 15.01
C ALA A 202 -1.11 7.97 14.82
N TRP A 203 -2.44 7.89 14.77
CA TRP A 203 -3.18 6.65 14.52
C TRP A 203 -2.94 6.09 13.11
N LEU A 204 -3.04 6.93 12.07
CA LEU A 204 -2.81 6.52 10.69
C LEU A 204 -1.39 5.96 10.53
N ARG A 205 -0.36 6.60 11.10
CA ARG A 205 1.02 6.09 11.08
C ARG A 205 1.14 4.71 11.74
N LEU A 206 0.52 4.49 12.89
CA LEU A 206 0.55 3.19 13.58
C LEU A 206 -0.15 2.09 12.76
N LEU A 207 -1.34 2.39 12.24
CA LEU A 207 -2.15 1.45 11.45
C LEU A 207 -1.47 1.11 10.12
N THR A 208 -0.95 2.11 9.40
CA THR A 208 -0.16 1.90 8.17
C THR A 208 1.10 1.08 8.46
N PHE A 209 1.82 1.37 9.55
CA PHE A 209 2.99 0.56 9.94
C PHE A 209 2.62 -0.91 10.20
N CYS A 210 1.48 -1.17 10.83
CA CYS A 210 0.98 -2.52 11.05
C CYS A 210 0.66 -3.25 9.73
N GLN A 211 0.09 -2.54 8.75
CA GLN A 211 -0.26 -3.10 7.44
C GLN A 211 0.92 -3.32 6.52
N ASP A 212 1.87 -2.38 6.49
CA ASP A 212 2.99 -2.40 5.54
C ASP A 212 4.14 -3.30 6.01
N SER A 213 4.14 -3.68 7.29
CA SER A 213 5.17 -4.56 7.84
C SER A 213 5.11 -5.95 7.19
N ARG A 214 6.22 -6.38 6.60
CA ARG A 214 6.41 -7.77 6.15
C ARG A 214 7.00 -8.68 7.23
N ALA A 215 7.10 -8.20 8.47
CA ALA A 215 7.66 -8.98 9.55
C ALA A 215 6.79 -10.23 9.80
N ALA A 216 7.42 -11.41 9.83
CA ALA A 216 6.77 -12.67 10.15
C ALA A 216 6.61 -12.87 11.67
N LYS A 217 7.39 -12.15 12.48
CA LYS A 217 7.39 -12.14 13.94
C LYS A 217 7.80 -10.76 14.47
N PRO A 218 7.48 -10.38 15.72
CA PRO A 218 7.86 -9.09 16.29
C PRO A 218 9.36 -9.07 16.63
N THR A 219 10.21 -8.71 15.67
CA THR A 219 11.67 -8.61 15.87
C THR A 219 12.03 -7.38 16.70
N SER A 220 13.23 -7.36 17.32
CA SER A 220 13.67 -6.20 18.12
C SER A 220 13.60 -4.86 17.37
N PRO A 221 14.03 -4.76 16.09
CA PRO A 221 13.85 -3.53 15.32
C PRO A 221 12.38 -3.14 15.11
N TRP A 222 11.53 -4.13 14.80
CA TRP A 222 10.09 -3.90 14.62
C TRP A 222 9.43 -3.41 15.90
N ILE A 223 9.73 -4.06 17.04
CA ILE A 223 9.24 -3.67 18.37
C ILE A 223 9.67 -2.24 18.73
N LYS A 224 10.92 -1.85 18.42
CA LYS A 224 11.41 -0.51 18.69
C LYS A 224 10.59 0.55 17.95
N THR A 225 10.33 0.37 16.66
CA THR A 225 9.50 1.29 15.87
C THR A 225 8.04 1.29 16.34
N ALA A 226 7.47 0.11 16.58
CA ALA A 226 6.10 -0.03 17.07
C ALA A 226 5.89 0.70 18.41
N ARG A 227 6.87 0.63 19.33
CA ARG A 227 6.81 1.35 20.62
C ARG A 227 6.80 2.87 20.45
N VAL A 228 7.56 3.42 19.51
CA VAL A 228 7.55 4.85 19.23
C VAL A 228 6.17 5.28 18.73
N LEU A 229 5.60 4.53 17.77
CA LEU A 229 4.28 4.82 17.23
C LEU A 229 3.15 4.64 18.26
N LEU A 230 3.21 3.58 19.07
CA LEU A 230 2.27 3.35 20.17
C LEU A 230 2.34 4.47 21.21
N ASN A 231 3.53 4.97 21.54
CA ASN A 231 3.67 6.08 22.48
C ASN A 231 3.08 7.39 21.93
N ALA A 232 3.13 7.62 20.61
CA ALA A 232 2.51 8.78 19.98
C ALA A 232 0.97 8.70 20.00
N VAL A 233 0.41 7.49 19.88
CA VAL A 233 -1.04 7.24 20.02
C VAL A 233 -1.49 7.28 21.48
N GLY A 234 -0.63 6.83 22.39
CA GLY A 234 -0.95 6.60 23.80
C GLY A 234 -1.43 5.17 24.05
N ARG A 235 -0.86 4.54 25.08
CA ARG A 235 -1.15 3.14 25.49
C ARG A 235 -2.60 2.91 25.90
N GLY A 236 -3.13 3.79 26.76
CA GLY A 236 -4.54 3.75 27.20
C GLY A 236 -5.52 3.87 26.03
N PRO A 237 -5.44 4.94 25.22
CA PRO A 237 -6.26 5.10 24.02
C PRO A 237 -6.18 3.91 23.08
N PHE A 238 -4.97 3.38 22.85
CA PHE A 238 -4.78 2.21 22.00
C PHE A 238 -5.51 0.97 22.52
N ARG A 239 -5.31 0.65 23.81
CA ARG A 239 -5.96 -0.49 24.47
C ARG A 239 -7.49 -0.38 24.42
N GLU A 240 -8.03 0.81 24.65
CA GLU A 240 -9.47 1.05 24.62
C GLU A 240 -10.04 0.91 23.20
N ALA A 241 -9.36 1.43 22.19
CA ALA A 241 -9.76 1.25 20.79
C ALA A 241 -9.73 -0.22 20.38
N PHE A 242 -8.64 -0.94 20.71
CA PHE A 242 -8.56 -2.38 20.42
C PHE A 242 -9.69 -3.16 21.11
N ALA A 243 -10.03 -2.81 22.35
CA ALA A 243 -11.15 -3.42 23.08
C ALA A 243 -12.52 -3.11 22.44
N ARG A 244 -12.70 -1.96 21.77
CA ARG A 244 -13.91 -1.62 21.00
C ARG A 244 -13.97 -2.31 19.63
N TRP A 245 -12.83 -2.48 18.97
CA TRP A 245 -12.77 -3.09 17.64
C TRP A 245 -12.87 -4.62 17.70
N LEU A 246 -12.33 -5.24 18.73
CA LEU A 246 -12.29 -6.70 18.85
C LEU A 246 -13.69 -7.37 18.80
N PRO A 247 -14.73 -6.90 19.50
CA PRO A 247 -16.08 -7.46 19.37
C PRO A 247 -16.62 -7.47 17.93
N GLN A 248 -16.23 -6.48 17.13
CA GLN A 248 -16.65 -6.38 15.73
C GLN A 248 -15.84 -7.30 14.82
N PHE A 249 -14.63 -7.67 15.22
CA PHE A 249 -13.88 -8.76 14.60
C PHE A 249 -14.43 -10.13 15.04
N GLU A 250 -14.94 -10.28 16.25
CA GLU A 250 -15.50 -11.54 16.76
C GLU A 250 -16.81 -11.93 16.07
N ALA A 251 -17.62 -10.93 15.71
CA ALA A 251 -18.86 -11.13 15.00
C ALA A 251 -18.61 -11.84 13.65
N LEU A 252 -19.41 -12.86 13.37
CA LEU A 252 -19.47 -13.50 12.05
C LEU A 252 -20.64 -12.96 11.22
N PRO A 253 -20.56 -13.08 9.88
CA PRO A 253 -21.57 -12.55 8.95
C PRO A 253 -23.01 -12.98 9.29
N ASP A 254 -23.18 -14.25 9.67
CA ASP A 254 -24.48 -14.88 9.92
C ASP A 254 -25.14 -14.40 11.22
N GLU A 255 -24.36 -13.89 12.17
CA GLU A 255 -24.85 -13.40 13.47
C GLU A 255 -25.34 -11.94 13.41
N LEU A 256 -24.96 -11.20 12.36
CA LEU A 256 -25.32 -9.80 12.14
C LEU A 256 -26.53 -9.63 11.21
N GLY A 257 -27.16 -10.72 10.77
CA GLY A 257 -28.34 -10.68 9.90
C GLY A 257 -28.11 -10.06 8.51
N SER A 258 -26.84 -9.95 8.08
CA SER A 258 -26.47 -9.27 6.84
C SER A 258 -25.98 -10.29 5.80
N SER A 259 -26.86 -10.63 4.86
CA SER A 259 -26.51 -11.45 3.68
C SER A 259 -25.79 -10.65 2.59
N ARG A 260 -25.26 -9.45 2.88
CA ARG A 260 -24.79 -8.53 1.83
C ARG A 260 -23.37 -7.99 1.94
N PHE A 261 -22.62 -8.19 3.03
CA PHE A 261 -21.36 -7.45 3.20
C PHE A 261 -20.19 -8.15 3.88
N GLU A 262 -20.11 -9.48 3.95
CA GLU A 262 -18.88 -10.07 4.48
C GLU A 262 -18.28 -11.13 3.56
N SER A 263 -17.38 -10.65 2.69
CA SER A 263 -16.52 -11.46 1.83
C SER A 263 -15.49 -12.25 2.65
N LEU A 264 -15.88 -13.41 3.19
CA LEU A 264 -14.91 -14.39 3.73
C LEU A 264 -14.30 -15.17 2.56
N PRO A 265 -12.99 -15.51 2.61
CA PRO A 265 -12.03 -15.27 3.69
C PRO A 265 -11.54 -13.81 3.80
N ASP A 266 -11.01 -13.43 4.97
CA ASP A 266 -10.44 -12.09 5.21
C ASP A 266 -9.35 -11.72 4.19
N HIS A 267 -9.36 -10.46 3.71
CA HIS A 267 -8.36 -9.99 2.76
C HIS A 267 -6.95 -10.01 3.39
N PRO A 268 -5.87 -10.31 2.65
CA PRO A 268 -4.51 -10.39 3.20
C PRO A 268 -4.07 -9.14 3.99
N CYS A 269 -4.48 -7.94 3.56
CA CYS A 269 -4.17 -6.68 4.27
C CYS A 269 -4.82 -6.62 5.65
N ASP A 270 -6.02 -7.17 5.81
CA ASP A 270 -6.74 -7.19 7.08
C ASP A 270 -6.08 -8.19 8.04
N ILE A 271 -5.75 -9.38 7.52
CA ILE A 271 -4.98 -10.39 8.25
C ILE A 271 -3.68 -9.78 8.77
N ASP A 272 -2.99 -9.05 7.91
CA ASP A 272 -1.73 -8.40 8.23
C ASP A 272 -1.89 -7.29 9.27
N LEU A 273 -2.93 -6.45 9.18
CA LEU A 273 -3.26 -5.46 10.20
C LEU A 273 -3.47 -6.12 11.57
N TRP A 274 -4.37 -7.10 11.66
CA TRP A 274 -4.74 -7.76 12.91
C TRP A 274 -3.58 -8.51 13.56
N LYS A 275 -2.73 -9.17 12.77
CA LYS A 275 -1.50 -9.82 13.27
C LYS A 275 -0.60 -8.83 14.01
N ARG A 276 -0.39 -7.64 13.43
CA ARG A 276 0.55 -6.65 13.99
C ARG A 276 -0.10 -5.88 15.13
N LEU A 277 -1.40 -5.57 15.06
CA LEU A 277 -2.14 -5.04 16.19
C LEU A 277 -2.04 -5.97 17.41
N ALA A 278 -2.19 -7.29 17.22
CA ALA A 278 -2.00 -8.26 18.30
C ALA A 278 -0.60 -8.17 18.92
N TRP A 279 0.46 -8.01 18.12
CA TRP A 279 1.81 -7.82 18.64
C TRP A 279 2.00 -6.50 19.39
N VAL A 280 1.36 -5.41 18.94
CA VAL A 280 1.36 -4.12 19.65
C VAL A 280 0.67 -4.27 21.00
N VAL A 281 -0.51 -4.90 21.05
CA VAL A 281 -1.24 -5.19 22.30
C VAL A 281 -0.39 -6.03 23.26
N GLY A 282 0.32 -7.05 22.75
CA GLY A 282 1.19 -7.91 23.56
C GLY A 282 2.45 -7.23 24.10
N MET A 283 2.74 -5.98 23.71
CA MET A 283 3.83 -5.20 24.33
C MET A 283 3.47 -4.69 25.72
N GLU A 284 2.19 -4.75 26.10
CA GLU A 284 1.68 -4.34 27.39
C GLU A 284 1.53 -5.58 28.28
N GLY A 285 2.26 -5.64 29.40
CA GLY A 285 2.16 -6.72 30.38
C GLY A 285 0.94 -6.60 31.30
N ASP A 286 -0.24 -6.26 30.75
CA ASP A 286 -1.49 -6.05 31.49
C ASP A 286 -2.39 -7.30 31.41
N PRO A 287 -2.95 -7.80 32.53
CA PRO A 287 -3.98 -8.86 32.51
C PRO A 287 -5.14 -8.59 31.53
N ARG A 288 -5.53 -7.33 31.35
CA ARG A 288 -6.61 -6.97 30.42
C ARG A 288 -6.23 -7.22 28.96
N THR A 289 -5.00 -6.89 28.57
CA THR A 289 -4.52 -7.12 27.19
C THR A 289 -4.29 -8.60 26.91
N ALA A 290 -3.89 -9.39 27.93
CA ALA A 290 -3.81 -10.85 27.81
C ALA A 290 -5.19 -11.46 27.44
N ARG A 291 -6.25 -11.05 28.15
CA ARG A 291 -7.62 -11.49 27.84
C ARG A 291 -8.07 -11.10 26.44
N LEU A 292 -7.76 -9.88 26.00
CA LEU A 292 -8.09 -9.41 24.64
C LEU A 292 -7.39 -10.26 23.57
N LEU A 293 -6.11 -10.64 23.78
CA LEU A 293 -5.38 -11.51 22.86
C LEU A 293 -5.91 -12.94 22.84
N SER A 294 -6.31 -13.48 24.00
CA SER A 294 -6.95 -14.80 24.12
C SER A 294 -8.25 -14.86 23.32
N ARG A 295 -9.09 -13.83 23.47
CA ARG A 295 -10.33 -13.65 22.70
C ARG A 295 -10.07 -13.53 21.20
N LEU A 296 -9.10 -12.71 20.79
CA LEU A 296 -8.69 -12.59 19.39
C LEU A 296 -8.25 -13.96 18.82
N ALA A 297 -7.47 -14.73 19.59
CA ALA A 297 -7.03 -16.06 19.18
C ALA A 297 -8.23 -17.01 18.98
N LEU A 298 -9.18 -17.06 19.93
CA LEU A 298 -10.39 -17.88 19.80
C LEU A 298 -11.22 -17.49 18.57
N ALA A 299 -11.48 -16.20 18.38
CA ALA A 299 -12.22 -15.69 17.22
C ALA A 299 -11.54 -16.04 15.88
N SER A 300 -10.21 -15.99 15.85
CA SER A 300 -9.40 -16.32 14.68
C SER A 300 -9.41 -17.81 14.35
N TYR A 301 -9.58 -18.67 15.36
CA TYR A 301 -9.74 -20.11 15.19
C TYR A 301 -11.20 -20.55 15.14
N ARG A 302 -12.16 -19.62 15.06
CA ARG A 302 -13.57 -19.97 14.89
C ARG A 302 -13.78 -20.69 13.55
N ARG A 303 -14.58 -21.76 13.56
CA ARG A 303 -14.83 -22.61 12.39
C ARG A 303 -15.79 -21.91 11.42
N LEU A 304 -15.39 -21.83 10.16
CA LEU A 304 -16.22 -21.43 9.03
C LEU A 304 -16.55 -22.65 8.18
N SER A 305 -17.84 -22.85 7.89
CA SER A 305 -18.31 -23.99 7.11
C SER A 305 -17.65 -24.01 5.72
N GLY A 306 -17.04 -25.14 5.35
CA GLY A 306 -16.38 -25.33 4.05
C GLY A 306 -15.03 -24.62 3.86
N ILE A 307 -14.58 -23.75 4.79
CA ILE A 307 -13.33 -22.97 4.65
C ILE A 307 -12.28 -23.42 5.67
N GLY A 308 -12.67 -23.72 6.90
CA GLY A 308 -11.74 -24.00 8.01
C GLY A 308 -11.71 -22.86 9.05
N PRO A 309 -10.59 -22.62 9.76
CA PRO A 309 -10.52 -21.54 10.73
C PRO A 309 -10.56 -20.18 10.02
N ARG A 310 -11.25 -19.18 10.60
CA ARG A 310 -11.34 -17.82 10.05
C ARG A 310 -9.99 -17.26 9.62
N SER A 311 -9.00 -17.27 10.51
CA SER A 311 -7.63 -16.89 10.21
C SER A 311 -6.64 -17.48 11.22
N ALA A 312 -6.13 -18.67 10.91
CA ALA A 312 -5.06 -19.28 11.72
C ALA A 312 -3.82 -18.37 11.82
N ALA A 313 -3.57 -17.51 10.82
CA ALA A 313 -2.46 -16.57 10.84
C ALA A 313 -2.61 -15.49 11.93
N VAL A 314 -3.81 -14.89 12.08
CA VAL A 314 -4.09 -13.93 13.16
C VAL A 314 -4.06 -14.62 14.51
N GLY A 315 -4.66 -15.81 14.62
CA GLY A 315 -4.65 -16.60 15.86
C GLY A 315 -3.24 -16.94 16.34
N ASN A 316 -2.37 -17.39 15.43
CA ASN A 316 -0.96 -17.62 15.73
C ASN A 316 -0.24 -16.36 16.20
N ALA A 317 -0.51 -15.21 15.58
CA ALA A 317 0.10 -13.94 15.98
C ALA A 317 -0.34 -13.51 17.38
N ALA A 318 -1.61 -13.69 17.74
CA ALA A 318 -2.12 -13.43 19.08
C ALA A 318 -1.50 -14.36 20.13
N LEU A 319 -1.33 -15.65 19.82
CA LEU A 319 -0.63 -16.59 20.71
C LEU A 319 0.85 -16.23 20.88
N ILE A 320 1.54 -15.79 19.82
CA ILE A 320 2.94 -15.30 19.92
C ILE A 320 3.02 -14.03 20.77
N ALA A 321 2.03 -13.13 20.65
CA ALA A 321 1.94 -11.94 21.48
C ALA A 321 1.79 -12.32 22.96
N LEU A 322 0.83 -13.20 23.30
CA LEU A 322 0.68 -13.76 24.64
C LEU A 322 1.97 -14.41 25.14
N ALA A 323 2.62 -15.22 24.30
CA ALA A 323 3.87 -15.89 24.63
C ALA A 323 4.99 -14.92 25.01
N SER A 324 4.96 -13.69 24.50
CA SER A 324 5.98 -12.66 24.74
C SER A 324 5.64 -11.75 25.92
N MET A 325 4.44 -11.86 26.50
CA MET A 325 4.02 -11.00 27.61
C MET A 325 4.69 -11.39 28.93
N PRO A 326 5.23 -10.42 29.69
CA PRO A 326 5.91 -10.63 30.96
C PRO A 326 4.93 -10.70 32.14
N CYS A 327 3.80 -11.41 31.99
CA CYS A 327 2.82 -11.60 33.07
C CYS A 327 2.36 -13.06 33.18
N ILE A 328 1.94 -13.47 34.38
CA ILE A 328 1.50 -14.85 34.66
C ILE A 328 0.13 -15.14 34.03
N GLU A 329 -0.70 -14.11 33.91
CA GLU A 329 -2.02 -14.17 33.30
C GLU A 329 -1.95 -14.57 31.83
N ALA A 330 -0.87 -14.21 31.12
CA ALA A 330 -0.67 -14.66 29.75
C ALA A 330 -0.57 -16.20 29.64
N THR A 331 0.09 -16.86 30.59
CA THR A 331 0.16 -18.32 30.64
C THR A 331 -1.23 -18.93 30.89
N ALA A 332 -1.98 -18.37 31.84
CA ALA A 332 -3.34 -18.83 32.15
C ALA A 332 -4.29 -18.67 30.96
N GLU A 333 -4.17 -17.56 30.21
CA GLU A 333 -4.95 -17.32 28.99
C GLU A 333 -4.60 -18.32 27.88
N ILE A 334 -3.32 -18.66 27.68
CA ILE A 334 -2.92 -19.69 26.70
C ILE A 334 -3.48 -21.07 27.09
N GLU A 335 -3.43 -21.43 28.37
CA GLU A 335 -4.03 -22.69 28.86
C GLU A 335 -5.55 -22.71 28.70
N SER A 336 -6.22 -21.59 28.96
CA SER A 336 -7.67 -21.42 28.74
C SER A 336 -8.02 -21.56 27.26
N PHE A 337 -7.28 -20.90 26.37
CA PHE A 337 -7.42 -21.02 24.93
C PHE A 337 -7.28 -22.48 24.47
N ALA A 338 -6.26 -23.20 24.94
CA ALA A 338 -6.00 -24.58 24.53
C ALA A 338 -7.16 -25.53 24.87
N LYS A 339 -7.90 -25.26 25.96
CA LYS A 339 -9.10 -26.02 26.36
C LYS A 339 -10.31 -25.71 25.49
N GLN A 340 -10.43 -24.48 25.00
CA GLN A 340 -11.61 -23.99 24.28
C GLN A 340 -11.51 -24.15 22.76
N VAL A 341 -10.30 -24.09 22.18
CA VAL A 341 -10.15 -24.13 20.72
C VAL A 341 -10.56 -25.48 20.13
N GLU A 342 -11.38 -25.45 19.09
CA GLU A 342 -11.86 -26.67 18.42
C GLU A 342 -10.81 -27.32 17.51
N PHE A 343 -9.96 -26.50 16.89
CA PHE A 343 -8.99 -26.95 15.89
C PHE A 343 -7.73 -27.53 16.55
N GLN A 344 -7.37 -28.76 16.17
CA GLN A 344 -6.17 -29.43 16.69
C GLN A 344 -4.90 -28.61 16.47
N LYS A 345 -4.72 -28.01 15.29
CA LYS A 345 -3.56 -27.13 14.99
C LYS A 345 -3.44 -25.96 15.97
N GLY A 346 -4.56 -25.42 16.45
CA GLY A 346 -4.57 -24.38 17.47
C GLY A 346 -4.08 -24.90 18.83
N ARG A 347 -4.56 -26.09 19.23
CA ARG A 347 -4.10 -26.76 20.47
C ARG A 347 -2.61 -27.08 20.42
N ASP A 348 -2.13 -27.63 19.31
CA ASP A 348 -0.72 -27.99 19.13
C ASP A 348 0.18 -26.75 19.24
N GLN A 349 -0.23 -25.63 18.66
CA GLN A 349 0.49 -24.37 18.76
C GLN A 349 0.53 -23.83 20.20
N ALA A 350 -0.59 -23.89 20.92
CA ALA A 350 -0.64 -23.48 22.32
C ALA A 350 0.25 -24.37 23.21
N ALA A 351 0.21 -25.70 22.99
CA ALA A 351 1.07 -26.65 23.71
C ALA A 351 2.56 -26.37 23.46
N LYS A 352 2.94 -26.10 22.22
CA LYS A 352 4.31 -25.71 21.84
C LYS A 352 4.77 -24.43 22.55
N ILE A 353 3.89 -23.45 22.69
CA ILE A 353 4.21 -22.19 23.37
C ILE A 353 4.34 -22.40 24.88
N LEU A 354 3.42 -23.16 25.49
CA LEU A 354 3.45 -23.46 26.92
C LEU A 354 4.71 -24.25 27.31
N SER A 355 5.14 -25.21 26.49
CA SER A 355 6.38 -25.95 26.76
C SER A 355 7.60 -25.03 26.70
N ALA A 356 7.70 -24.16 25.69
CA ALA A 356 8.79 -23.20 25.57
C ALA A 356 8.87 -22.22 26.76
N ARG A 357 7.72 -21.78 27.28
CA ARG A 357 7.67 -20.88 28.46
C ARG A 357 8.03 -21.55 29.77
N ARG A 358 7.83 -22.86 29.90
CA ARG A 358 8.19 -23.62 31.12
C ARG A 358 9.70 -23.96 31.18
N SER A 359 10.41 -23.85 30.06
CA SER A 359 11.85 -24.12 29.94
C SER A 359 12.73 -22.87 30.09
N CYS A 360 12.13 -21.69 30.21
CA CYS A 360 12.80 -20.43 30.57
C CYS A 360 12.53 -20.12 32.04
#